data_AF-A0A3D3PDN0-F1
#
_entry.id   AF-A0A3D3PDN0-F1
#
_cell.length_a   1.000
_cell.length_b   1.000
_cell.length_c   1.000
_cell.angle_alpha   90.00
_cell.angle_beta   90.00
_cell.angle_gamma   90.00
#
_symmetry.space_group_name_H-M   'P 1'
#
loop_
_entity.id
_entity.type
_entity.pdbx_description
1 polymer ?
#
loop_
_entity_poly.entity_id
_entity_poly.type
_entity_poly.pdbx_seq_one_letter_code
_entity_poly.pdbx_strand_id
1 'polypeptide(L)'
;MKKNMDNQFNRRKFLSTSLKGAAGAVALASVPGSRLMAGDGFPTIVPASVIGKYAPSNRINIGAIGAGRISRTWDMPGTWQYEQARIMAVCDLDSHRLQKGKELVDEYYAKKTGQSYNGTKTYDDYQELLANKDIDAVLICTPDHQHVLPAIHAVRAGKDVYMEKPASLTIPEGRILSNEVQQHGRIFQMGSQQRSLNPWPQFKRACELVRNGRIGELHTIYVGLPIDNPKESTVEHEMPIPANLNYEAWLGSTPYGRYTEKRVHPQNSLTARAGWLRCEQYGAGMITGWGAHHFDIVNWGMGTEYTGPVEISCEKVIWPPKEALWDVHGPFKTETIFANGVKVLASNDYSNGVKFVGSKGWIFVTRGNYSVTPSDPVAKSKNNKVLSASDPKILTSEIGPNEIHLYESKEQHGNWLDCIISREPTIAPIEVGHRACSVCLLSQLAMKLRRKLYWDPAIERFKNDDEANAMLTRSQRWPYQIYPQYNIKTTL
;
A
#
# COMPACT_ATOMS: atom_id res chain seq x y z
N MET A 1 -11.53 21.65 -54.59
CA MET A 1 -12.11 20.28 -54.61
C MET A 1 -12.12 19.78 -53.17
N LYS A 2 -13.26 19.72 -52.48
CA LYS A 2 -14.27 18.63 -52.44
C LYS A 2 -13.83 17.38 -51.63
N LYS A 3 -14.34 17.30 -50.38
CA LYS A 3 -14.63 16.08 -49.56
C LYS A 3 -13.41 15.25 -49.04
N ASN A 4 -13.45 14.59 -47.87
CA ASN A 4 -14.49 14.52 -46.83
C ASN A 4 -13.94 14.06 -45.44
N MET A 5 -14.54 14.63 -44.38
CA MET A 5 -15.02 14.03 -43.11
C MET A 5 -14.10 13.31 -42.10
N ASP A 6 -14.39 13.68 -40.83
CA ASP A 6 -13.99 13.10 -39.55
C ASP A 6 -14.24 11.59 -39.39
N ASN A 7 -13.54 10.99 -38.42
CA ASN A 7 -13.89 9.67 -37.90
C ASN A 7 -13.77 9.59 -36.36
N GLN A 8 -14.73 10.17 -35.64
CA GLN A 8 -14.92 9.92 -34.20
C GLN A 8 -15.68 8.61 -33.97
N PHE A 9 -14.98 7.54 -33.56
CA PHE A 9 -15.63 6.33 -33.05
C PHE A 9 -16.15 6.53 -31.62
N ASN A 10 -17.40 6.99 -31.51
CA ASN A 10 -18.08 7.23 -30.25
C ASN A 10 -18.52 5.90 -29.59
N ARG A 11 -17.88 5.53 -28.46
CA ARG A 11 -18.08 4.25 -27.73
C ARG A 11 -19.52 4.02 -27.20
N ARG A 12 -20.43 5.00 -27.27
CA ARG A 12 -21.81 4.87 -26.73
C ARG A 12 -22.78 4.01 -27.56
N LYS A 13 -22.40 3.49 -28.74
CA LYS A 13 -23.31 2.72 -29.62
C LYS A 13 -23.16 1.18 -29.54
N PHE A 14 -22.26 0.65 -28.71
CA PHE A 14 -22.10 -0.81 -28.53
C PHE A 14 -23.00 -1.39 -27.42
N LEU A 15 -23.33 -0.57 -26.40
CA LEU A 15 -24.19 -1.00 -25.27
C LEU A 15 -25.70 -0.98 -25.58
N SER A 16 -26.12 -0.44 -26.74
CA SER A 16 -27.55 -0.39 -27.13
C SER A 16 -28.04 -1.63 -27.88
N THR A 17 -27.16 -2.60 -28.20
CA THR A 17 -27.48 -3.72 -29.09
C THR A 17 -27.71 -5.04 -28.33
N SER A 18 -27.20 -5.17 -27.09
CA SER A 18 -27.34 -6.38 -26.27
C SER A 18 -28.65 -6.46 -25.46
N LEU A 19 -29.55 -5.48 -25.61
CA LEU A 19 -30.77 -5.33 -24.81
C LEU A 19 -32.09 -5.46 -25.62
N LYS A 20 -32.02 -5.99 -26.85
CA LYS A 20 -33.19 -6.27 -27.71
C LYS A 20 -33.22 -7.72 -28.23
N GLY A 21 -32.85 -8.68 -27.38
CA GLY A 21 -32.78 -10.11 -27.71
C GLY A 21 -33.75 -11.03 -26.94
N ALA A 22 -34.66 -10.50 -26.12
CA ALA A 22 -35.48 -11.29 -25.20
C ALA A 22 -36.95 -10.82 -25.13
N ALA A 23 -37.55 -10.47 -26.27
CA ALA A 23 -39.01 -10.29 -26.43
C ALA A 23 -39.37 -10.30 -27.92
N GLY A 24 -39.65 -11.47 -28.48
CA GLY A 24 -40.05 -11.65 -29.88
C GLY A 24 -40.76 -12.98 -30.04
N ALA A 25 -42.03 -12.95 -30.42
CA ALA A 25 -42.93 -14.09 -30.32
C ALA A 25 -42.71 -15.17 -31.40
N VAL A 26 -43.26 -16.35 -31.13
CA VAL A 26 -43.36 -17.50 -32.03
C VAL A 26 -43.83 -17.10 -33.43
N ALA A 27 -43.00 -17.35 -34.43
CA ALA A 27 -43.41 -17.40 -35.83
C ALA A 27 -43.20 -18.85 -36.34
N LEU A 28 -44.29 -19.61 -36.36
CA LEU A 28 -44.33 -20.96 -36.94
C LEU A 28 -44.20 -20.87 -38.47
N ALA A 29 -42.99 -21.08 -38.99
CA ALA A 29 -42.76 -21.36 -40.40
C ALA A 29 -42.91 -22.86 -40.65
N SER A 30 -43.97 -23.26 -41.36
CA SER A 30 -44.27 -24.66 -41.67
C SER A 30 -43.30 -25.24 -42.72
N VAL A 31 -42.35 -26.06 -42.28
CA VAL A 31 -41.60 -26.97 -43.14
C VAL A 31 -42.03 -28.42 -42.84
N PRO A 32 -42.66 -29.14 -43.78
CA PRO A 32 -43.04 -30.52 -43.56
C PRO A 32 -41.80 -31.42 -43.69
N GLY A 33 -41.42 -32.10 -42.60
CA GLY A 33 -40.54 -33.27 -42.68
C GLY A 33 -39.19 -33.22 -41.95
N SER A 34 -39.15 -32.87 -40.66
CA SER A 34 -38.07 -33.34 -39.77
C SER A 34 -38.50 -33.31 -38.30
N ARG A 35 -38.49 -34.48 -37.64
CA ARG A 35 -38.72 -34.59 -36.19
C ARG A 35 -37.53 -33.98 -35.44
N LEU A 36 -37.74 -32.88 -34.73
CA LEU A 36 -36.87 -32.49 -33.62
C LEU A 36 -37.46 -33.04 -32.32
N MET A 37 -36.67 -33.84 -31.60
CA MET A 37 -37.06 -34.33 -30.28
C MET A 37 -37.15 -33.15 -29.31
N ALA A 38 -38.25 -33.08 -28.56
CA ALA A 38 -38.31 -32.22 -27.38
C ALA A 38 -37.36 -32.81 -26.32
N GLY A 39 -36.23 -32.13 -26.10
CA GLY A 39 -35.32 -32.41 -24.99
C GLY A 39 -35.67 -31.53 -23.79
N ASP A 40 -35.72 -32.13 -22.61
CA ASP A 40 -36.28 -31.51 -21.41
C ASP A 40 -35.48 -30.31 -20.86
N GLY A 41 -36.23 -29.32 -20.36
CA GLY A 41 -35.86 -28.60 -19.13
C GLY A 41 -34.60 -27.74 -19.12
N PHE A 42 -34.55 -26.66 -19.91
CA PHE A 42 -33.75 -25.50 -19.51
C PHE A 42 -34.48 -24.74 -18.38
N PRO A 43 -33.89 -24.57 -17.18
CA PRO A 43 -34.52 -23.82 -16.10
C PRO A 43 -34.57 -22.32 -16.44
N THR A 44 -35.76 -21.84 -16.78
CA THR A 44 -36.00 -20.45 -17.25
C THR A 44 -35.89 -19.38 -16.16
N ILE A 45 -35.61 -19.78 -14.91
CA ILE A 45 -35.36 -18.89 -13.77
C ILE A 45 -33.96 -19.18 -13.25
N VAL A 46 -32.97 -18.46 -13.80
CA VAL A 46 -31.63 -18.45 -13.23
C VAL A 46 -31.61 -17.44 -12.07
N PRO A 47 -31.29 -17.84 -10.83
CA PRO A 47 -31.30 -16.93 -9.70
C PRO A 47 -30.38 -15.71 -9.88
N ALA A 48 -30.74 -14.57 -9.28
CA ALA A 48 -29.89 -13.38 -9.29
C ALA A 48 -28.51 -13.62 -8.63
N SER A 49 -28.38 -14.65 -7.79
CA SER A 49 -27.11 -15.14 -7.26
C SER A 49 -26.20 -15.84 -8.29
N VAL A 50 -26.65 -16.05 -9.53
CA VAL A 50 -25.88 -16.72 -10.60
C VAL A 50 -25.51 -15.77 -11.76
N ILE A 51 -26.30 -14.71 -12.02
CA ILE A 51 -26.05 -13.72 -13.09
C ILE A 51 -25.94 -12.26 -12.55
N GLY A 52 -25.93 -12.05 -11.23
CA GLY A 52 -25.73 -10.72 -10.63
C GLY A 52 -24.27 -10.28 -10.52
N LYS A 53 -24.03 -8.98 -10.32
CA LYS A 53 -22.69 -8.39 -10.03
C LYS A 53 -21.94 -9.10 -8.87
N TYR A 54 -22.68 -9.74 -7.96
CA TYR A 54 -22.19 -10.43 -6.77
C TYR A 54 -22.34 -11.96 -6.84
N ALA A 55 -22.59 -12.53 -8.03
CA ALA A 55 -22.62 -13.99 -8.21
C ALA A 55 -21.26 -14.61 -7.82
N PRO A 56 -21.20 -15.88 -7.36
CA PRO A 56 -19.94 -16.55 -7.03
C PRO A 56 -18.91 -16.58 -8.18
N SER A 57 -19.37 -16.51 -9.43
CA SER A 57 -18.57 -16.39 -10.66
C SER A 57 -18.00 -14.98 -10.91
N ASN A 58 -18.47 -13.96 -10.21
CA ASN A 58 -18.09 -12.55 -10.36
C ASN A 58 -17.33 -12.00 -9.13
N ARG A 59 -16.89 -12.86 -8.21
CA ARG A 59 -16.07 -12.47 -7.06
C ARG A 59 -14.59 -12.35 -7.45
N ILE A 60 -13.94 -11.29 -6.98
CA ILE A 60 -12.49 -11.12 -7.06
C ILE A 60 -11.84 -12.15 -6.13
N ASN A 61 -11.02 -13.00 -6.70
CA ASN A 61 -10.32 -14.08 -6.02
C ASN A 61 -8.94 -13.61 -5.59
N ILE A 62 -8.65 -13.67 -4.29
CA ILE A 62 -7.49 -13.00 -3.70
C ILE A 62 -6.56 -13.99 -3.02
N GLY A 63 -5.26 -13.87 -3.30
CA GLY A 63 -4.20 -14.48 -2.52
C GLY A 63 -3.58 -13.50 -1.53
N ALA A 64 -3.34 -13.91 -0.29
CA ALA A 64 -2.62 -13.11 0.70
C ALA A 64 -1.17 -13.58 0.82
N ILE A 65 -0.21 -12.76 0.38
CA ILE A 65 1.23 -13.01 0.46
C ILE A 65 1.77 -12.34 1.73
N GLY A 66 2.26 -13.16 2.66
CA GLY A 66 2.52 -12.78 4.04
C GLY A 66 1.27 -12.97 4.90
N ALA A 67 1.26 -13.99 5.77
CA ALA A 67 0.22 -14.27 6.76
C ALA A 67 0.60 -13.76 8.17
N GLY A 68 1.47 -12.75 8.23
CA GLY A 68 1.91 -12.08 9.44
C GLY A 68 0.85 -11.16 10.06
N ARG A 69 1.25 -10.44 11.11
CA ARG A 69 0.35 -9.63 11.95
C ARG A 69 -0.62 -8.74 11.18
N ILE A 70 -0.11 -7.88 10.28
CA ILE A 70 -0.95 -6.86 9.60
C ILE A 70 -1.97 -7.53 8.69
N SER A 71 -1.55 -8.51 7.88
CA SER A 71 -2.43 -9.37 7.08
C SER A 71 -3.58 -9.97 7.91
N ARG A 72 -3.25 -10.56 9.07
CA ARG A 72 -4.23 -11.22 9.95
C ARG A 72 -5.19 -10.28 10.67
N THR A 73 -4.72 -9.13 11.14
CA THR A 73 -5.51 -8.21 11.98
C THR A 73 -6.12 -7.05 11.20
N TRP A 74 -5.68 -6.80 9.97
CA TRP A 74 -6.06 -5.63 9.18
C TRP A 74 -6.44 -5.98 7.75
N ASP A 75 -5.53 -6.50 6.92
CA ASP A 75 -5.79 -6.51 5.47
C ASP A 75 -6.74 -7.64 5.02
N MET A 76 -6.59 -8.86 5.53
CA MET A 76 -7.57 -9.93 5.28
C MET A 76 -8.95 -9.57 5.89
N PRO A 77 -9.05 -9.10 7.16
CA PRO A 77 -10.31 -8.60 7.72
C PRO A 77 -10.94 -7.45 6.93
N GLY A 78 -10.12 -6.49 6.52
CA GLY A 78 -10.53 -5.33 5.74
C GLY A 78 -11.04 -5.72 4.35
N THR A 79 -10.54 -6.81 3.78
CA THR A 79 -10.93 -7.31 2.46
C THR A 79 -12.15 -8.24 2.51
N TRP A 80 -12.19 -9.23 3.41
CA TRP A 80 -13.21 -10.29 3.38
C TRP A 80 -14.63 -9.84 3.75
N GLN A 81 -14.75 -8.63 4.32
CA GLN A 81 -16.04 -8.01 4.66
C GLN A 81 -16.86 -7.61 3.43
N TYR A 82 -16.23 -7.51 2.26
CA TYR A 82 -16.89 -7.16 1.00
C TYR A 82 -17.30 -8.42 0.21
N GLU A 83 -18.59 -8.60 -0.07
CA GLU A 83 -19.11 -9.77 -0.80
C GLU A 83 -18.60 -9.92 -2.25
N GLN A 84 -18.03 -8.86 -2.82
CA GLN A 84 -17.39 -8.87 -4.15
C GLN A 84 -15.99 -9.48 -4.15
N ALA A 85 -15.45 -9.88 -2.99
CA ALA A 85 -14.13 -10.47 -2.85
C ALA A 85 -14.16 -11.77 -2.04
N ARG A 86 -13.17 -12.65 -2.27
CA ARG A 86 -12.83 -13.74 -1.36
C ARG A 86 -11.32 -13.96 -1.26
N ILE A 87 -10.83 -14.15 -0.04
CA ILE A 87 -9.48 -14.69 0.16
C ILE A 87 -9.56 -16.19 -0.14
N MET A 88 -8.87 -16.66 -1.17
CA MET A 88 -8.88 -18.07 -1.58
C MET A 88 -7.56 -18.79 -1.30
N ALA A 89 -6.49 -18.03 -1.06
CA ALA A 89 -5.14 -18.54 -0.87
C ALA A 89 -4.38 -17.71 0.16
N VAL A 90 -3.52 -18.36 0.92
CA VAL A 90 -2.53 -17.74 1.79
C VAL A 90 -1.13 -18.23 1.42
N CYS A 91 -0.14 -17.36 1.57
CA CYS A 91 1.27 -17.67 1.37
C CYS A 91 2.12 -17.08 2.50
N ASP A 92 3.04 -17.86 3.06
CA ASP A 92 4.02 -17.41 4.05
C ASP A 92 5.24 -18.35 4.02
N LEU A 93 6.42 -17.78 4.25
CA LEU A 93 7.70 -18.51 4.30
C LEU A 93 7.91 -19.21 5.65
N ASP A 94 7.06 -18.90 6.63
CA ASP A 94 6.98 -19.57 7.93
C ASP A 94 5.77 -20.52 7.95
N SER A 95 6.00 -21.83 7.95
CA SER A 95 4.94 -22.84 7.82
C SER A 95 3.93 -22.82 8.98
N HIS A 96 4.34 -22.37 10.17
CA HIS A 96 3.40 -22.13 11.28
C HIS A 96 2.47 -20.97 10.96
N ARG A 97 2.97 -19.88 10.37
CA ARG A 97 2.13 -18.74 9.94
C ARG A 97 1.24 -19.10 8.76
N LEU A 98 1.76 -19.86 7.80
CA LEU A 98 1.00 -20.35 6.65
C LEU A 98 -0.24 -21.15 7.11
N GLN A 99 -0.03 -22.13 7.99
CA GLN A 99 -1.11 -22.95 8.55
C GLN A 99 -2.09 -22.13 9.39
N LYS A 100 -1.59 -21.25 10.28
CA LYS A 100 -2.46 -20.34 11.05
C LYS A 100 -3.22 -19.35 10.16
N GLY A 101 -2.64 -18.96 9.02
CA GLY A 101 -3.25 -18.12 7.98
C GLY A 101 -4.45 -18.81 7.35
N LYS A 102 -4.26 -20.06 6.93
CA LYS A 102 -5.32 -20.93 6.41
C LYS A 102 -6.46 -21.10 7.41
N GLU A 103 -6.14 -21.46 8.66
CA GLU A 103 -7.12 -21.62 9.75
C GLU A 103 -7.96 -20.35 9.93
N LEU A 104 -7.35 -19.17 9.99
CA LEU A 104 -8.06 -17.90 10.16
C LEU A 104 -9.06 -17.60 9.03
N VAL A 105 -8.67 -17.86 7.77
CA VAL A 105 -9.54 -17.64 6.60
C VAL A 105 -10.65 -18.68 6.56
N ASP A 106 -10.33 -19.95 6.85
CA ASP A 106 -11.31 -21.04 6.86
C ASP A 106 -12.33 -20.86 8.00
N GLU A 107 -11.90 -20.48 9.21
CA GLU A 107 -12.76 -20.13 10.34
C GLU A 107 -13.70 -18.97 10.02
N TYR A 108 -13.19 -17.92 9.35
CA TYR A 108 -14.02 -16.79 8.92
C TYR A 108 -15.12 -17.25 7.96
N TYR A 109 -14.79 -18.00 6.91
CA TYR A 109 -15.79 -18.46 5.96
C TYR A 109 -16.76 -19.49 6.55
N ALA A 110 -16.28 -20.40 7.40
CA ALA A 110 -17.15 -21.33 8.11
C ALA A 110 -18.19 -20.62 8.99
N LYS A 111 -17.74 -19.59 9.73
CA LYS A 111 -18.64 -18.73 10.53
C LYS A 111 -19.60 -17.92 9.65
N LYS A 112 -19.15 -17.46 8.48
CA LYS A 112 -19.96 -16.67 7.53
C LYS A 112 -21.05 -17.49 6.84
N THR A 113 -20.78 -18.75 6.51
CA THR A 113 -21.72 -19.64 5.81
C THR A 113 -22.56 -20.50 6.75
N GLY A 114 -22.12 -20.68 8.01
CA GLY A 114 -22.73 -21.64 8.94
C GLY A 114 -22.43 -23.11 8.59
N GLN A 115 -21.39 -23.36 7.79
CA GLN A 115 -21.00 -24.69 7.31
C GLN A 115 -19.50 -24.92 7.55
N SER A 116 -19.04 -26.16 7.54
CA SER A 116 -17.60 -26.42 7.52
C SER A 116 -16.97 -25.88 6.23
N TYR A 117 -15.79 -25.28 6.36
CA TYR A 117 -15.05 -24.71 5.23
C TYR A 117 -13.58 -25.13 5.32
N ASN A 118 -13.02 -25.55 4.19
CA ASN A 118 -11.62 -25.96 4.02
C ASN A 118 -11.15 -25.57 2.60
N GLY A 119 -11.61 -24.41 2.12
CA GLY A 119 -11.41 -23.96 0.74
C GLY A 119 -10.12 -23.18 0.51
N THR A 120 -9.45 -22.73 1.57
CA THR A 120 -8.24 -21.91 1.44
C THR A 120 -7.03 -22.76 1.03
N LYS A 121 -6.43 -22.43 -0.12
CA LYS A 121 -5.15 -23.02 -0.59
C LYS A 121 -3.97 -22.42 0.19
N THR A 122 -2.90 -23.19 0.38
CA THR A 122 -1.65 -22.77 1.04
C THR A 122 -0.49 -22.90 0.08
N TYR A 123 0.41 -21.92 0.11
CA TYR A 123 1.65 -21.88 -0.67
C TYR A 123 2.82 -21.42 0.19
N ASP A 124 3.98 -22.06 0.10
CA ASP A 124 5.23 -21.58 0.71
C ASP A 124 6.12 -20.82 -0.30
N ASP A 125 5.85 -20.91 -1.59
CA ASP A 125 6.35 -19.98 -2.62
C ASP A 125 5.22 -19.10 -3.19
N TYR A 126 5.45 -17.78 -3.22
CA TYR A 126 4.49 -16.85 -3.79
C TYR A 126 4.44 -16.93 -5.33
N GLN A 127 5.48 -17.42 -6.01
CA GLN A 127 5.46 -17.65 -7.46
C GLN A 127 4.41 -18.71 -7.81
N GLU A 128 4.31 -19.80 -7.05
CA GLU A 128 3.26 -20.83 -7.25
C GLU A 128 1.84 -20.26 -7.02
N LEU A 129 1.69 -19.39 -6.02
CA LEU A 129 0.44 -18.64 -5.81
C LEU A 129 0.11 -17.77 -7.04
N LEU A 130 1.08 -17.03 -7.57
CA LEU A 130 0.86 -16.16 -8.74
C LEU A 130 0.58 -16.94 -10.04
N ALA A 131 1.17 -18.14 -10.19
CA ALA A 131 0.89 -19.05 -11.30
C ALA A 131 -0.54 -19.60 -11.29
N ASN A 132 -1.24 -19.57 -10.14
CA ASN A 132 -2.63 -19.98 -10.05
C ASN A 132 -3.54 -19.03 -10.85
N LYS A 133 -4.18 -19.56 -11.90
CA LYS A 133 -5.10 -18.82 -12.78
C LYS A 133 -6.42 -18.46 -12.12
N ASP A 134 -6.79 -19.11 -11.03
CA ASP A 134 -8.01 -18.80 -10.27
C ASP A 134 -7.89 -17.49 -9.47
N ILE A 135 -6.66 -16.99 -9.23
CA ILE A 135 -6.41 -15.76 -8.46
C ILE A 135 -6.42 -14.55 -9.39
N ASP A 136 -7.23 -13.55 -9.08
CA ASP A 136 -7.36 -12.28 -9.82
C ASP A 136 -6.45 -11.19 -9.25
N ALA A 137 -6.25 -11.18 -7.94
CA ALA A 137 -5.56 -10.12 -7.21
C ALA A 137 -4.80 -10.62 -5.98
N VAL A 138 -3.88 -9.82 -5.44
CA VAL A 138 -3.11 -10.17 -4.23
C VAL A 138 -3.05 -9.06 -3.19
N LEU A 139 -3.07 -9.45 -1.91
CA LEU A 139 -2.61 -8.65 -0.79
C LEU A 139 -1.13 -8.97 -0.55
N ILE A 140 -0.27 -7.95 -0.43
CA ILE A 140 1.15 -8.10 -0.12
C ILE A 140 1.43 -7.43 1.24
N CYS A 141 1.70 -8.27 2.24
CA CYS A 141 1.80 -7.92 3.65
C CYS A 141 3.11 -8.47 4.27
N THR A 142 4.17 -8.51 3.46
CA THR A 142 5.50 -9.04 3.78
C THR A 142 6.34 -8.00 4.57
N PRO A 143 7.60 -8.31 4.93
CA PRO A 143 8.57 -7.29 5.37
C PRO A 143 8.92 -6.27 4.26
N ASP A 144 9.34 -5.04 4.61
CA ASP A 144 9.60 -3.97 3.61
C ASP A 144 10.56 -4.40 2.48
N HIS A 145 11.61 -5.20 2.76
CA HIS A 145 12.54 -5.70 1.73
C HIS A 145 11.94 -6.71 0.75
N GLN A 146 10.77 -7.26 1.08
CA GLN A 146 10.02 -8.25 0.31
C GLN A 146 8.75 -7.64 -0.31
N HIS A 147 8.59 -6.32 -0.33
CA HIS A 147 7.44 -5.67 -0.97
C HIS A 147 7.54 -5.70 -2.50
N VAL A 148 8.66 -5.21 -3.04
CA VAL A 148 8.75 -4.83 -4.45
C VAL A 148 8.84 -6.02 -5.40
N LEU A 149 9.64 -7.04 -5.10
CA LEU A 149 9.83 -8.17 -6.02
C LEU A 149 8.53 -9.00 -6.20
N PRO A 150 7.80 -9.41 -5.14
CA PRO A 150 6.49 -10.06 -5.31
C PRO A 150 5.45 -9.17 -5.99
N ALA A 151 5.50 -7.85 -5.78
CA ALA A 151 4.59 -6.92 -6.46
C ALA A 151 4.86 -6.83 -7.96
N ILE A 152 6.14 -6.77 -8.39
CA ILE A 152 6.53 -6.84 -9.81
C ILE A 152 6.08 -8.16 -10.44
N HIS A 153 6.30 -9.29 -9.76
CA HIS A 153 5.86 -10.60 -10.24
C HIS A 153 4.34 -10.69 -10.33
N ALA A 154 3.60 -10.13 -9.37
CA ALA A 154 2.14 -10.12 -9.38
C ALA A 154 1.57 -9.31 -10.57
N VAL A 155 2.10 -8.11 -10.84
CA VAL A 155 1.59 -7.31 -11.97
C VAL A 155 1.91 -7.93 -13.33
N ARG A 156 3.09 -8.56 -13.47
CA ARG A 156 3.47 -9.33 -14.66
C ARG A 156 2.63 -10.59 -14.85
N ALA A 157 2.21 -11.23 -13.76
CA ALA A 157 1.25 -12.33 -13.75
C ALA A 157 -0.20 -11.88 -14.05
N GLY A 158 -0.41 -10.60 -14.39
CA GLY A 158 -1.71 -10.02 -14.70
C GLY A 158 -2.57 -9.70 -13.48
N LYS A 159 -2.06 -9.88 -12.25
CA LYS A 159 -2.83 -9.68 -11.02
C LYS A 159 -2.94 -8.20 -10.65
N ASP A 160 -4.06 -7.83 -10.06
CA ASP A 160 -4.20 -6.54 -9.37
C ASP A 160 -3.62 -6.63 -7.94
N VAL A 161 -3.11 -5.54 -7.37
CA VAL A 161 -2.27 -5.57 -6.15
C VAL A 161 -2.74 -4.55 -5.12
N TYR A 162 -2.87 -4.98 -3.87
CA TYR A 162 -2.83 -4.12 -2.70
C TYR A 162 -1.55 -4.46 -1.92
N MET A 163 -0.76 -3.46 -1.55
CA MET A 163 0.53 -3.65 -0.87
C MET A 163 0.63 -2.70 0.32
N GLU A 164 0.99 -3.25 1.48
CA GLU A 164 1.24 -2.42 2.67
C GLU A 164 2.47 -1.51 2.50
N LYS A 165 2.50 -0.43 3.29
CA LYS A 165 3.57 0.58 3.20
C LYS A 165 4.81 0.18 4.01
N PRO A 166 6.02 0.61 3.63
CA PRO A 166 6.40 1.59 2.61
C PRO A 166 6.44 1.00 1.19
N ALA A 167 6.57 1.86 0.18
CA ALA A 167 6.57 1.42 -1.22
C ALA A 167 7.81 0.60 -1.62
N SER A 168 8.95 0.86 -1.01
CA SER A 168 10.25 0.25 -1.33
C SER A 168 11.29 0.53 -0.24
N LEU A 169 12.50 -0.06 -0.36
CA LEU A 169 13.65 0.31 0.45
C LEU A 169 14.59 1.32 -0.23
N THR A 170 14.34 1.64 -1.50
CA THR A 170 15.21 2.46 -2.34
C THR A 170 14.41 3.22 -3.39
N ILE A 171 14.89 4.39 -3.81
CA ILE A 171 14.21 5.20 -4.84
C ILE A 171 14.03 4.40 -6.15
N PRO A 172 15.05 3.69 -6.69
CA PRO A 172 14.88 3.01 -7.97
C PRO A 172 13.94 1.81 -7.90
N GLU A 173 13.87 1.06 -6.80
CA GLU A 173 12.88 -0.03 -6.65
C GLU A 173 11.44 0.48 -6.74
N GLY A 174 11.11 1.58 -6.04
CA GLY A 174 9.78 2.19 -6.10
C GLY A 174 9.45 2.76 -7.48
N ARG A 175 10.43 3.34 -8.18
CA ARG A 175 10.29 3.79 -9.58
C ARG A 175 10.05 2.63 -10.54
N ILE A 176 10.80 1.53 -10.40
CA ILE A 176 10.61 0.32 -11.23
C ILE A 176 9.21 -0.25 -11.03
N LEU A 177 8.75 -0.42 -9.78
CA LEU A 177 7.40 -0.91 -9.51
C LEU A 177 6.32 0.02 -10.06
N SER A 178 6.51 1.34 -9.96
CA SER A 178 5.60 2.33 -10.54
C SER A 178 5.47 2.17 -12.06
N ASN A 179 6.61 1.98 -12.74
CA ASN A 179 6.66 1.77 -14.19
C ASN A 179 6.05 0.42 -14.60
N GLU A 180 6.33 -0.67 -13.87
CA GLU A 180 5.78 -2.01 -14.13
C GLU A 180 4.25 -2.05 -13.99
N VAL A 181 3.70 -1.41 -12.96
CA VAL A 181 2.24 -1.24 -12.76
C VAL A 181 1.61 -0.49 -13.94
N GLN A 182 2.23 0.63 -14.35
CA GLN A 182 1.75 1.43 -15.49
C GLN A 182 1.80 0.66 -16.81
N GLN A 183 2.92 -0.04 -17.07
CA GLN A 183 3.13 -0.83 -18.28
C GLN A 183 2.13 -1.97 -18.43
N HIS A 184 1.81 -2.68 -17.33
CA HIS A 184 0.86 -3.79 -17.33
C HIS A 184 -0.60 -3.36 -17.09
N GLY A 185 -0.86 -2.06 -16.89
CA GLY A 185 -2.19 -1.51 -16.66
C GLY A 185 -2.94 -2.25 -15.54
N ARG A 186 -2.26 -2.51 -14.41
CA ARG A 186 -2.83 -3.18 -13.24
C ARG A 186 -3.33 -2.17 -12.22
N ILE A 187 -4.37 -2.54 -11.49
CA ILE A 187 -4.87 -1.75 -10.38
C ILE A 187 -3.99 -2.01 -9.17
N PHE A 188 -3.33 -0.95 -8.71
CA PHE A 188 -2.46 -0.97 -7.55
C PHE A 188 -3.01 -0.05 -6.47
N GLN A 189 -3.02 -0.49 -5.21
CA GLN A 189 -3.19 0.40 -4.06
C GLN A 189 -2.09 0.21 -3.02
N MET A 190 -1.49 1.32 -2.59
CA MET A 190 -0.64 1.39 -1.42
C MET A 190 -1.49 1.41 -0.14
N GLY A 191 -1.01 0.79 0.95
CA GLY A 191 -1.55 0.89 2.31
C GLY A 191 -1.42 2.30 2.94
N SER A 192 -1.73 3.36 2.20
CA SER A 192 -1.82 4.75 2.68
C SER A 192 -3.15 4.99 3.38
N GLN A 193 -3.37 4.21 4.44
CA GLN A 193 -4.66 4.02 5.13
C GLN A 193 -5.35 5.34 5.56
N GLN A 194 -4.55 6.38 5.86
CA GLN A 194 -5.02 7.70 6.28
C GLN A 194 -5.75 8.51 5.20
N ARG A 195 -5.79 8.05 3.94
CA ARG A 195 -6.59 8.71 2.89
C ARG A 195 -8.07 8.32 2.88
N SER A 196 -8.46 7.29 3.63
CA SER A 196 -9.86 6.82 3.68
C SER A 196 -10.61 7.35 4.90
N LEU A 197 -11.92 7.59 4.73
CA LEU A 197 -12.78 8.19 5.75
C LEU A 197 -12.92 7.33 7.00
N ASN A 198 -13.07 6.01 6.85
CA ASN A 198 -13.13 5.10 7.99
C ASN A 198 -11.75 4.47 8.21
N PRO A 199 -11.16 4.55 9.41
CA PRO A 199 -11.65 5.21 10.64
C PRO A 199 -11.16 6.66 10.84
N TRP A 200 -10.53 7.32 9.86
CA TRP A 200 -9.87 8.62 10.05
C TRP A 200 -10.35 9.75 9.09
N PRO A 201 -11.60 10.24 9.20
CA PRO A 201 -12.15 11.23 8.27
C PRO A 201 -11.45 12.59 8.36
N GLN A 202 -10.75 12.87 9.46
CA GLN A 202 -10.05 14.12 9.70
C GLN A 202 -8.93 14.42 8.70
N PHE A 203 -8.30 13.43 8.08
CA PHE A 203 -7.16 13.66 7.18
C PHE A 203 -7.58 14.28 5.85
N LYS A 204 -8.62 13.72 5.20
CA LYS A 204 -9.24 14.33 4.00
C LYS A 204 -9.64 15.77 4.30
N ARG A 205 -10.39 15.97 5.39
CA ARG A 205 -10.86 17.29 5.83
C ARG A 205 -9.72 18.28 6.08
N ALA A 206 -8.64 17.87 6.73
CA ALA A 206 -7.47 18.72 6.94
C ALA A 206 -6.82 19.13 5.61
N CYS A 207 -6.63 18.19 4.69
CA CYS A 207 -6.03 18.45 3.38
C CYS A 207 -6.90 19.39 2.54
N GLU A 208 -8.22 19.20 2.54
CA GLU A 208 -9.17 20.08 1.84
C GLU A 208 -9.17 21.51 2.42
N LEU A 209 -9.13 21.67 3.75
CA LEU A 209 -9.06 22.99 4.38
C LEU A 209 -7.73 23.72 4.05
N VAL A 210 -6.62 22.98 3.98
CA VAL A 210 -5.31 23.53 3.57
C VAL A 210 -5.34 23.95 2.11
N ARG A 211 -5.76 23.07 1.19
CA ARG A 211 -5.83 23.36 -0.25
C ARG A 211 -6.78 24.49 -0.60
N ASN A 212 -7.88 24.66 0.14
CA ASN A 212 -8.81 25.78 -0.01
C ASN A 212 -8.40 27.02 0.82
N GLY A 213 -7.11 27.16 1.14
CA GLY A 213 -6.52 28.40 1.66
C GLY A 213 -7.02 28.85 3.04
N ARG A 214 -7.66 27.96 3.83
CA ARG A 214 -8.24 28.32 5.14
C ARG A 214 -7.20 28.66 6.21
N ILE A 215 -5.93 28.32 5.95
CA ILE A 215 -4.76 28.75 6.75
C ILE A 215 -3.94 29.86 6.07
N GLY A 216 -4.42 30.45 4.98
CA GLY A 216 -3.66 31.37 4.15
C GLY A 216 -2.63 30.66 3.27
N GLU A 217 -1.51 31.32 3.02
CA GLU A 217 -0.39 30.76 2.26
C GLU A 217 0.39 29.78 3.13
N LEU A 218 0.41 28.50 2.74
CA LEU A 218 1.16 27.44 3.41
C LEU A 218 2.67 27.70 3.27
N HIS A 219 3.41 27.74 4.38
CA HIS A 219 4.86 27.97 4.36
C HIS A 219 5.67 26.92 5.13
N THR A 220 5.07 26.24 6.12
CA THR A 220 5.78 25.25 6.94
C THR A 220 4.87 24.13 7.39
N ILE A 221 5.38 22.90 7.35
CA ILE A 221 4.71 21.70 7.84
C ILE A 221 5.59 21.03 8.88
N TYR A 222 5.03 20.68 10.04
CA TYR A 222 5.71 19.87 11.04
C TYR A 222 5.17 18.44 10.98
N VAL A 223 6.07 17.46 10.96
CA VAL A 223 5.75 16.04 10.89
C VAL A 223 6.30 15.37 12.14
N GLY A 224 5.42 15.05 13.08
CA GLY A 224 5.78 14.25 14.24
C GLY A 224 5.81 12.78 13.87
N LEU A 225 6.91 12.11 14.20
CA LEU A 225 7.10 10.68 13.99
C LEU A 225 7.55 9.98 15.27
N PRO A 226 7.07 8.77 15.54
CA PRO A 226 7.61 7.95 16.61
C PRO A 226 9.07 7.57 16.34
N ILE A 227 9.74 7.07 17.37
CA ILE A 227 10.98 6.29 17.25
C ILE A 227 10.81 4.96 17.97
N ASP A 228 11.53 3.95 17.51
CA ASP A 228 11.77 2.77 18.33
C ASP A 228 12.74 3.13 19.46
N ASN A 229 12.53 2.54 20.64
CA ASN A 229 13.36 2.77 21.81
C ASN A 229 14.74 2.13 21.60
N PRO A 230 15.85 2.90 21.46
CA PRO A 230 17.15 2.31 21.13
C PRO A 230 17.67 1.38 22.23
N LYS A 231 17.19 1.54 23.48
CA LYS A 231 17.55 0.70 24.63
C LYS A 231 16.98 -0.73 24.54
N GLU A 232 16.01 -0.98 23.68
CA GLU A 232 15.53 -2.33 23.39
C GLU A 232 16.44 -3.07 22.41
N SER A 233 17.36 -2.39 21.72
CA SER A 233 18.39 -3.02 20.90
C SER A 233 19.49 -3.60 21.79
N THR A 234 19.95 -4.80 21.44
CA THR A 234 20.96 -5.58 22.18
C THR A 234 21.96 -6.18 21.20
N VAL A 235 23.12 -6.59 21.70
CA VAL A 235 24.04 -7.46 20.95
C VAL A 235 23.41 -8.85 20.89
N GLU A 236 23.15 -9.35 19.69
CA GLU A 236 22.47 -10.63 19.47
C GLU A 236 23.37 -11.60 18.71
N HIS A 237 23.57 -12.80 19.26
CA HIS A 237 24.39 -13.85 18.67
C HIS A 237 23.59 -14.68 17.66
N GLU A 238 24.28 -15.43 16.80
CA GLU A 238 23.62 -16.32 15.83
C GLU A 238 22.85 -17.44 16.55
N MET A 239 21.64 -17.72 16.07
CA MET A 239 20.77 -18.78 16.55
C MET A 239 20.54 -19.81 15.43
N PRO A 240 20.24 -21.07 15.74
CA PRO A 240 19.75 -22.03 14.75
C PRO A 240 18.49 -21.49 14.05
N ILE A 241 18.42 -21.64 12.73
CA ILE A 241 17.22 -21.30 11.93
C ILE A 241 16.09 -22.29 12.32
N PRO A 242 14.88 -21.82 12.67
CA PRO A 242 13.74 -22.69 12.96
C PRO A 242 13.36 -23.50 11.73
N ALA A 243 13.09 -24.80 11.90
CA ALA A 243 12.76 -25.71 10.80
C ALA A 243 11.47 -25.34 10.04
N ASN A 244 10.61 -24.50 10.63
CA ASN A 244 9.40 -23.95 10.00
C ASN A 244 9.66 -22.72 9.13
N LEU A 245 10.85 -22.09 9.17
CA LEU A 245 11.13 -20.84 8.44
C LEU A 245 12.10 -21.06 7.28
N ASN A 246 11.64 -20.81 6.04
CA ASN A 246 12.53 -20.70 4.88
C ASN A 246 13.32 -19.37 4.95
N TYR A 247 14.41 -19.36 5.71
CA TYR A 247 15.17 -18.15 6.00
C TYR A 247 15.91 -17.59 4.77
N GLU A 248 16.31 -18.43 3.82
CA GLU A 248 16.97 -17.95 2.60
C GLU A 248 16.00 -17.20 1.67
N ALA A 249 14.79 -17.71 1.49
CA ALA A 249 13.72 -16.97 0.83
C ALA A 249 13.33 -15.71 1.62
N TRP A 250 13.36 -15.76 2.96
CA TRP A 250 13.04 -14.62 3.82
C TRP A 250 14.05 -13.48 3.68
N LEU A 251 15.35 -13.80 3.63
CA LEU A 251 16.42 -12.83 3.31
C LEU A 251 16.20 -12.23 1.93
N GLY A 252 15.89 -13.06 0.93
CA GLY A 252 15.62 -12.61 -0.42
C GLY A 252 16.80 -11.82 -1.00
N SER A 253 16.50 -10.61 -1.46
CA SER A 253 17.45 -9.70 -2.12
C SER A 253 18.57 -9.19 -1.20
N THR A 254 18.38 -9.19 0.12
CA THR A 254 19.36 -8.62 1.04
C THR A 254 20.64 -9.45 1.13
N PRO A 255 21.82 -8.87 1.45
CA PRO A 255 22.99 -9.63 1.87
C PRO A 255 22.67 -10.65 2.97
N TYR A 256 23.44 -11.74 3.03
CA TYR A 256 23.26 -12.75 4.08
C TYR A 256 23.53 -12.13 5.46
N GLY A 257 22.70 -12.47 6.43
CA GLY A 257 22.94 -12.12 7.82
C GLY A 257 22.47 -13.23 8.76
N ARG A 258 23.27 -13.51 9.80
CA ARG A 258 23.00 -14.52 10.84
C ARG A 258 21.55 -14.53 11.34
N TYR A 259 20.91 -15.69 11.46
CA TYR A 259 19.54 -15.73 11.99
C TYR A 259 19.52 -15.34 13.47
N THR A 260 18.57 -14.49 13.85
CA THR A 260 18.14 -14.25 15.23
C THR A 260 16.63 -14.02 15.25
N GLU A 261 15.93 -14.53 16.25
CA GLU A 261 14.48 -14.34 16.36
C GLU A 261 14.12 -12.84 16.45
N LYS A 262 14.96 -12.07 17.16
CA LYS A 262 14.82 -10.62 17.34
C LYS A 262 15.07 -9.79 16.07
N ARG A 263 15.72 -10.36 15.06
CA ARG A 263 15.84 -9.75 13.72
C ARG A 263 14.58 -10.00 12.90
N VAL A 264 14.10 -11.23 12.92
CA VAL A 264 13.04 -11.68 12.02
C VAL A 264 11.71 -11.41 12.69
N HIS A 265 11.18 -12.39 13.42
CA HIS A 265 9.91 -12.34 14.12
C HIS A 265 9.87 -13.39 15.22
N PRO A 266 9.07 -13.19 16.29
CA PRO A 266 8.82 -14.22 17.29
C PRO A 266 8.14 -15.46 16.71
N GLN A 267 8.62 -16.64 17.11
CA GLN A 267 8.09 -17.96 16.71
C GLN A 267 6.82 -18.30 17.49
N ASN A 268 6.72 -17.83 18.74
CA ASN A 268 5.59 -18.06 19.64
C ASN A 268 4.48 -16.99 19.54
N SER A 269 4.56 -16.05 18.59
CA SER A 269 3.55 -14.99 18.45
C SER A 269 3.28 -14.59 16.99
N LEU A 270 2.00 -14.48 16.67
CA LEU A 270 1.49 -13.97 15.40
C LEU A 270 1.19 -12.46 15.42
N THR A 271 1.23 -11.83 16.60
CA THR A 271 0.78 -10.44 16.83
C THR A 271 1.81 -9.56 17.55
N ALA A 272 2.89 -10.13 18.06
CA ALA A 272 4.06 -9.38 18.50
C ALA A 272 4.67 -8.58 17.34
N ARG A 273 5.39 -7.50 17.67
CA ARG A 273 6.04 -6.66 16.67
C ARG A 273 7.34 -7.32 16.20
N ALA A 274 7.42 -7.59 14.90
CA ALA A 274 8.61 -8.12 14.25
C ALA A 274 9.78 -7.10 14.32
N GLY A 275 11.02 -7.60 14.31
CA GLY A 275 12.22 -6.79 14.50
C GLY A 275 12.83 -6.24 13.21
N TRP A 276 12.47 -6.79 12.06
CA TRP A 276 13.16 -6.53 10.79
C TRP A 276 13.15 -5.04 10.41
N LEU A 277 12.05 -4.33 10.69
CA LEU A 277 11.90 -2.90 10.38
C LEU A 277 12.94 -2.02 11.11
N ARG A 278 13.59 -2.57 12.13
CA ARG A 278 14.60 -1.91 12.96
C ARG A 278 16.03 -2.27 12.57
N CYS A 279 16.23 -3.08 11.53
CA CYS A 279 17.53 -3.26 10.90
C CYS A 279 17.51 -2.56 9.54
N GLU A 280 18.51 -1.72 9.24
CA GLU A 280 18.61 -0.97 7.98
C GLU A 280 18.55 -1.89 6.75
N GLN A 281 18.94 -3.16 6.91
CA GLN A 281 18.91 -4.12 5.83
C GLN A 281 17.50 -4.59 5.41
N TYR A 282 16.49 -4.46 6.27
CA TYR A 282 15.12 -4.91 6.01
C TYR A 282 14.06 -3.81 6.15
N GLY A 283 14.46 -2.59 6.52
CA GLY A 283 13.60 -1.42 6.74
C GLY A 283 14.45 -0.17 6.98
N ALA A 284 13.84 0.98 7.25
CA ALA A 284 14.58 2.19 7.66
C ALA A 284 14.15 2.72 9.05
N GLY A 285 13.46 1.91 9.85
CA GLY A 285 12.89 2.34 11.12
C GLY A 285 11.61 3.14 10.93
N MET A 286 11.36 4.11 11.82
CA MET A 286 10.10 4.85 11.83
C MET A 286 10.00 5.91 10.74
N ILE A 287 11.12 6.37 10.15
CA ILE A 287 11.11 7.31 9.01
C ILE A 287 10.39 6.72 7.79
N THR A 288 10.47 5.42 7.52
CA THR A 288 9.60 4.74 6.54
C THR A 288 8.36 4.15 7.19
N GLY A 289 8.52 3.46 8.33
CA GLY A 289 7.45 2.68 8.97
C GLY A 289 6.21 3.49 9.35
N TRP A 290 6.38 4.72 9.83
CA TRP A 290 5.31 5.71 10.06
C TRP A 290 5.38 6.90 9.12
N GLY A 291 6.58 7.32 8.70
CA GLY A 291 6.72 8.44 7.78
C GLY A 291 6.03 8.22 6.45
N ALA A 292 5.93 6.99 5.93
CA ALA A 292 5.18 6.72 4.71
C ALA A 292 3.70 7.15 4.81
N HIS A 293 3.08 7.07 6.00
CA HIS A 293 1.72 7.60 6.19
C HIS A 293 1.68 9.12 6.34
N HIS A 294 2.64 9.72 7.04
CA HIS A 294 2.61 11.17 7.31
C HIS A 294 3.10 12.00 6.13
N PHE A 295 4.15 11.58 5.41
CA PHE A 295 4.60 12.24 4.19
C PHE A 295 3.61 12.08 3.03
N ASP A 296 2.82 10.99 3.02
CA ASP A 296 1.66 10.88 2.13
C ASP A 296 0.62 11.98 2.40
N ILE A 297 0.27 12.21 3.68
CA ILE A 297 -0.61 13.31 4.09
C ILE A 297 0.03 14.69 3.87
N VAL A 298 1.34 14.85 4.02
CA VAL A 298 2.05 16.09 3.65
C VAL A 298 1.82 16.41 2.17
N ASN A 299 2.09 15.44 1.29
CA ASN A 299 1.91 15.61 -0.15
C ASN A 299 0.44 15.83 -0.51
N TRP A 300 -0.49 15.12 0.15
CA TRP A 300 -1.93 15.27 -0.06
C TRP A 300 -2.50 16.59 0.49
N GLY A 301 -1.94 17.16 1.56
CA GLY A 301 -2.31 18.49 2.03
C GLY A 301 -1.74 19.61 1.16
N MET A 302 -0.55 19.40 0.59
CA MET A 302 0.21 20.41 -0.16
C MET A 302 -0.08 20.44 -1.68
N GLY A 303 -0.63 19.35 -2.26
CA GLY A 303 -0.84 19.26 -3.72
C GLY A 303 0.38 18.77 -4.50
N THR A 304 1.22 17.94 -3.88
CA THR A 304 2.53 17.51 -4.40
C THR A 304 2.67 16.00 -4.53
N GLU A 305 1.55 15.26 -4.66
CA GLU A 305 1.54 13.78 -4.71
C GLU A 305 2.36 13.14 -5.84
N TYR A 306 2.64 13.91 -6.91
CA TYR A 306 3.38 13.45 -8.09
C TYR A 306 4.76 14.12 -8.23
N THR A 307 5.28 14.72 -7.15
CA THR A 307 6.61 15.34 -7.09
C THR A 307 7.23 15.14 -5.70
N GLY A 308 8.29 15.87 -5.37
CA GLY A 308 8.99 15.75 -4.09
C GLY A 308 9.75 17.02 -3.71
N PRO A 309 10.54 16.97 -2.63
CA PRO A 309 11.41 18.07 -2.23
C PRO A 309 12.51 18.31 -3.27
N VAL A 310 13.13 19.49 -3.22
CA VAL A 310 14.31 19.88 -4.04
C VAL A 310 15.56 20.07 -3.18
N GLU A 311 15.40 20.25 -1.87
CA GLU A 311 16.51 20.28 -0.91
C GLU A 311 16.15 19.42 0.32
N ILE A 312 17.13 18.69 0.85
CA ILE A 312 16.98 17.83 2.03
C ILE A 312 18.19 18.00 2.95
N SER A 313 17.98 18.07 4.26
CA SER A 313 19.07 18.16 5.24
C SER A 313 18.70 17.48 6.57
N CYS A 314 19.71 17.20 7.38
CA CYS A 314 19.59 16.65 8.73
C CYS A 314 20.30 17.58 9.71
N GLU A 315 19.56 18.07 10.72
CA GLU A 315 20.12 18.86 11.83
C GLU A 315 20.64 17.93 12.95
N LYS A 316 19.94 16.82 13.20
CA LYS A 316 20.18 15.92 14.33
C LYS A 316 19.85 14.49 13.92
N VAL A 317 20.74 13.55 14.22
CA VAL A 317 20.41 12.12 14.27
C VAL A 317 21.33 11.40 15.26
N ILE A 318 20.72 10.58 16.12
CA ILE A 318 21.40 9.67 17.03
C ILE A 318 21.24 8.25 16.46
N TRP A 319 22.35 7.58 16.23
CA TRP A 319 22.38 6.17 15.80
C TRP A 319 22.61 5.25 17.01
N PRO A 320 22.10 4.00 16.99
CA PRO A 320 22.46 2.97 17.96
C PRO A 320 23.97 2.66 17.98
N PRO A 321 24.47 1.98 19.02
CA PRO A 321 25.82 1.40 19.02
C PRO A 321 26.01 0.44 17.84
N LYS A 322 27.23 0.37 17.28
CA LYS A 322 27.55 -0.37 16.05
C LYS A 322 27.37 -1.88 16.19
N GLU A 323 27.49 -2.38 17.40
CA GLU A 323 27.35 -3.78 17.81
C GLU A 323 25.90 -4.21 18.06
N ALA A 324 24.96 -3.25 18.14
CA ALA A 324 23.56 -3.52 18.41
C ALA A 324 22.86 -4.14 17.18
N LEU A 325 21.93 -5.08 17.39
CA LEU A 325 21.25 -5.76 16.29
C LEU A 325 20.38 -4.82 15.44
N TRP A 326 19.70 -3.88 16.09
CA TRP A 326 18.90 -2.86 15.43
C TRP A 326 19.75 -1.60 15.28
N ASP A 327 19.95 -1.18 14.03
CA ASP A 327 20.90 -0.17 13.55
C ASP A 327 20.23 0.99 12.79
N VAL A 328 18.89 1.06 12.77
CA VAL A 328 18.12 2.20 12.24
C VAL A 328 18.19 3.43 13.16
N HIS A 329 17.73 4.59 12.66
CA HIS A 329 17.82 5.85 13.38
C HIS A 329 17.08 5.84 14.73
N GLY A 330 17.69 6.47 15.74
CA GLY A 330 17.04 6.88 16.99
C GLY A 330 16.44 8.29 16.86
N PRO A 331 16.52 9.13 17.92
CA PRO A 331 16.09 10.52 17.86
C PRO A 331 16.72 11.32 16.70
N PHE A 332 15.90 12.10 15.99
CA PHE A 332 16.30 12.77 14.75
C PHE A 332 15.53 14.07 14.50
N LYS A 333 16.06 14.90 13.59
CA LYS A 333 15.41 16.09 13.04
C LYS A 333 15.93 16.36 11.63
N THR A 334 15.03 16.31 10.65
CA THR A 334 15.31 16.58 9.23
C THR A 334 14.45 17.73 8.71
N GLU A 335 14.98 18.46 7.72
CA GLU A 335 14.28 19.49 6.95
C GLU A 335 14.27 19.07 5.48
N THR A 336 13.12 19.18 4.82
CA THR A 336 13.03 19.18 3.35
C THR A 336 12.36 20.46 2.87
N ILE A 337 12.75 20.94 1.69
CA ILE A 337 12.16 22.13 1.05
C ILE A 337 11.61 21.70 -0.31
N PHE A 338 10.33 22.01 -0.58
CA PHE A 338 9.66 21.73 -1.85
C PHE A 338 9.85 22.87 -2.85
N ALA A 339 9.64 22.60 -4.14
CA ALA A 339 9.84 23.58 -5.21
C ALA A 339 8.96 24.85 -5.08
N ASN A 340 7.87 24.77 -4.32
CA ASN A 340 6.99 25.89 -3.95
C ASN A 340 7.48 26.69 -2.71
N GLY A 341 8.67 26.40 -2.18
CA GLY A 341 9.25 27.05 -1.00
C GLY A 341 8.76 26.51 0.35
N VAL A 342 7.79 25.60 0.38
CA VAL A 342 7.27 25.03 1.64
C VAL A 342 8.33 24.17 2.32
N LYS A 343 8.57 24.45 3.60
CA LYS A 343 9.47 23.67 4.45
C LYS A 343 8.72 22.55 5.16
N VAL A 344 9.26 21.34 5.19
CA VAL A 344 8.74 20.21 5.95
C VAL A 344 9.78 19.76 6.98
N LEU A 345 9.43 19.91 8.26
CA LEU A 345 10.28 19.62 9.41
C LEU A 345 9.81 18.32 10.07
N ALA A 346 10.60 17.25 9.95
CA ALA A 346 10.26 15.95 10.50
C ALA A 346 11.15 15.59 11.71
N SER A 347 10.54 15.20 12.83
CA SER A 347 11.26 14.87 14.06
C SER A 347 10.40 14.05 15.03
N ASN A 348 11.09 13.31 15.91
CA ASN A 348 10.47 12.71 17.10
C ASN A 348 10.14 13.72 18.21
N ASP A 349 10.63 14.95 18.11
CA ASP A 349 10.41 16.00 19.10
C ASP A 349 9.03 16.71 18.88
N TYR A 350 8.28 16.34 17.83
CA TYR A 350 6.94 16.84 17.51
C TYR A 350 5.84 15.80 17.77
N SER A 351 4.61 16.26 18.06
CA SER A 351 3.45 15.39 18.29
C SER A 351 3.12 14.52 17.07
N ASN A 352 2.98 13.20 17.27
CA ASN A 352 2.72 12.22 16.22
C ASN A 352 1.51 12.61 15.34
N GLY A 353 1.77 13.07 14.12
CA GLY A 353 0.78 13.65 13.21
C GLY A 353 1.41 14.67 12.26
N VAL A 354 0.57 15.44 11.57
CA VAL A 354 0.98 16.48 10.60
C VAL A 354 0.37 17.82 10.98
N LYS A 355 1.21 18.87 11.12
CA LYS A 355 0.78 20.25 11.37
C LYS A 355 1.11 21.14 10.18
N PHE A 356 0.10 21.58 9.45
CA PHE A 356 0.22 22.58 8.39
C PHE A 356 0.16 23.98 9.00
N VAL A 357 1.09 24.86 8.62
CA VAL A 357 1.18 26.25 9.09
C VAL A 357 1.27 27.19 7.90
N GLY A 358 0.37 28.17 7.88
CA GLY A 358 0.29 29.19 6.85
C GLY A 358 0.04 30.58 7.41
N SER A 359 0.07 31.59 6.53
CA SER A 359 0.07 33.02 6.89
C SER A 359 -1.17 33.51 7.66
N LYS A 360 -2.24 32.72 7.75
CA LYS A 360 -3.49 33.05 8.50
C LYS A 360 -3.81 32.04 9.62
N GLY A 361 -3.00 31.01 9.83
CA GLY A 361 -3.27 30.03 10.88
C GLY A 361 -2.55 28.69 10.72
N TRP A 362 -2.95 27.72 11.53
CA TRP A 362 -2.45 26.35 11.43
C TRP A 362 -3.56 25.32 11.62
N ILE A 363 -3.36 24.12 11.07
CA ILE A 363 -4.16 22.91 11.30
C ILE A 363 -3.22 21.78 11.71
N PHE A 364 -3.55 21.05 12.78
CA PHE A 364 -2.88 19.80 13.17
C PHE A 364 -3.85 18.63 13.09
N VAL A 365 -3.40 17.53 12.48
CA VAL A 365 -4.18 16.30 12.26
C VAL A 365 -3.39 15.05 12.64
N THR A 366 -4.06 14.09 13.27
CA THR A 366 -3.46 12.83 13.78
C THR A 366 -4.49 11.69 13.80
N ARG A 367 -4.05 10.42 13.95
CA ARG A 367 -4.93 9.27 14.20
C ARG A 367 -5.61 9.31 15.58
N GLY A 368 -5.13 10.17 16.49
CA GLY A 368 -5.67 10.32 17.84
C GLY A 368 -5.40 9.07 18.67
N ASN A 369 -6.45 8.51 19.28
CA ASN A 369 -6.37 7.30 20.10
C ASN A 369 -6.54 5.99 19.30
N TYR A 370 -6.70 6.04 17.98
CA TYR A 370 -6.94 4.85 17.17
C TYR A 370 -5.64 4.13 16.81
N SER A 371 -5.59 2.83 17.10
CA SER A 371 -4.47 1.93 16.80
C SER A 371 -4.93 0.76 15.93
N VAL A 372 -4.25 0.50 14.82
CA VAL A 372 -4.40 -0.71 13.99
C VAL A 372 -3.79 -1.92 14.68
N THR A 373 -2.62 -1.76 15.31
CA THR A 373 -1.99 -2.80 16.13
C THR A 373 -1.73 -2.33 17.57
N PRO A 374 -1.61 -3.25 18.55
CA PRO A 374 -1.24 -2.90 19.92
C PRO A 374 0.13 -2.21 20.06
N SER A 375 0.98 -2.26 19.02
CA SER A 375 2.30 -1.61 18.99
C SER A 375 2.31 -0.25 18.31
N ASP A 376 1.15 0.25 17.88
CA ASP A 376 1.06 1.58 17.29
C ASP A 376 1.38 2.62 18.37
N PRO A 377 2.27 3.61 18.11
CA PRO A 377 2.69 4.64 19.06
C PRO A 377 1.61 5.71 19.22
N VAL A 378 0.52 5.28 19.87
CA VAL A 378 -0.73 5.99 20.04
C VAL A 378 -0.89 6.32 21.52
N ALA A 379 -0.65 7.57 21.88
CA ALA A 379 -0.80 8.06 23.25
C ALA A 379 -2.29 8.11 23.62
N LYS A 380 -2.76 7.17 24.44
CA LYS A 380 -4.15 7.12 24.93
C LYS A 380 -4.42 8.29 25.88
N SER A 381 -5.06 9.35 25.37
CA SER A 381 -5.49 10.51 26.16
C SER A 381 -6.99 10.75 26.03
N LYS A 382 -7.67 10.99 27.15
CA LYS A 382 -9.12 11.27 27.18
C LYS A 382 -9.51 12.52 26.37
N ASN A 383 -8.56 13.44 26.15
CA ASN A 383 -8.78 14.72 25.47
C ASN A 383 -8.05 14.82 24.12
N ASN A 384 -7.73 13.69 23.47
CA ASN A 384 -6.95 13.67 22.23
C ASN A 384 -7.78 14.18 21.02
N LYS A 385 -7.61 15.45 20.65
CA LYS A 385 -8.26 16.03 19.46
C LYS A 385 -7.56 15.55 18.19
N VAL A 386 -8.22 14.66 17.44
CA VAL A 386 -7.75 14.15 16.13
C VAL A 386 -7.53 15.26 15.09
N LEU A 387 -8.21 16.38 15.23
CA LEU A 387 -8.13 17.56 14.38
C LEU A 387 -8.20 18.82 15.25
N SER A 388 -7.31 19.78 15.02
CA SER A 388 -7.22 21.03 15.76
C SER A 388 -6.69 22.15 14.86
N ALA A 389 -6.97 23.41 15.20
CA ALA A 389 -6.51 24.58 14.46
C ALA A 389 -6.25 25.78 15.39
N SER A 390 -5.57 26.81 14.86
CA SER A 390 -5.36 28.09 15.54
C SER A 390 -6.65 28.84 15.88
N ASP A 391 -7.65 28.76 15.00
CA ASP A 391 -9.01 29.25 15.22
C ASP A 391 -9.99 28.08 14.93
N PRO A 392 -10.88 27.70 15.87
CA PRO A 392 -11.91 26.69 15.63
C PRO A 392 -12.76 26.93 14.38
N LYS A 393 -12.96 28.20 13.95
CA LYS A 393 -13.70 28.55 12.73
C LYS A 393 -13.09 27.99 11.46
N ILE A 394 -11.77 27.74 11.44
CA ILE A 394 -11.09 27.07 10.32
C ILE A 394 -11.69 25.68 10.11
N LEU A 395 -11.87 24.92 11.19
CA LEU A 395 -12.35 23.54 11.14
C LEU A 395 -13.83 23.44 10.74
N THR A 396 -14.64 24.40 11.16
CA THR A 396 -16.07 24.49 10.82
C THR A 396 -16.34 25.26 9.53
N SER A 397 -15.33 25.79 8.85
CA SER A 397 -15.54 26.56 7.61
C SER A 397 -16.12 25.67 6.50
N GLU A 398 -17.20 26.11 5.88
CA GLU A 398 -17.80 25.37 4.76
C GLU A 398 -16.82 25.32 3.58
N ILE A 399 -16.85 24.23 2.83
CA ILE A 399 -16.16 24.10 1.54
C ILE A 399 -17.24 24.08 0.48
N GLY A 400 -17.30 25.13 -0.32
CA GLY A 400 -18.35 25.33 -1.32
C GLY A 400 -18.29 24.30 -2.45
N PRO A 401 -19.37 24.18 -3.24
CA PRO A 401 -19.45 23.19 -4.32
C PRO A 401 -18.40 23.37 -5.43
N ASN A 402 -17.85 24.58 -5.58
CA ASN A 402 -16.84 24.93 -6.58
C ASN A 402 -15.40 24.95 -6.02
N GLU A 403 -15.20 24.61 -4.75
CA GLU A 403 -13.89 24.52 -4.11
C GLU A 403 -13.28 23.11 -4.29
N ILE A 404 -12.04 22.92 -3.85
CA ILE A 404 -11.34 21.64 -4.01
C ILE A 404 -11.94 20.60 -3.05
N HIS A 405 -12.61 19.60 -3.63
CA HIS A 405 -13.01 18.35 -2.96
C HIS A 405 -12.04 17.25 -3.36
N LEU A 406 -11.44 16.58 -2.37
CA LEU A 406 -10.54 15.46 -2.60
C LEU A 406 -11.34 14.17 -2.83
N TYR A 407 -10.75 13.21 -3.55
CA TYR A 407 -11.40 11.93 -3.82
C TYR A 407 -11.82 11.24 -2.51
N GLU A 408 -13.06 10.76 -2.47
CA GLU A 408 -13.63 10.14 -1.28
C GLU A 408 -13.52 8.61 -1.36
N SER A 409 -12.64 8.06 -0.52
CA SER A 409 -12.61 6.64 -0.20
C SER A 409 -13.30 6.42 1.16
N LYS A 410 -14.30 5.54 1.21
CA LYS A 410 -14.95 5.16 2.49
C LYS A 410 -14.00 4.35 3.37
N GLU A 411 -13.35 3.35 2.79
CA GLU A 411 -12.40 2.46 3.43
C GLU A 411 -11.49 1.90 2.33
N GLN A 412 -10.21 1.70 2.63
CA GLN A 412 -9.18 1.48 1.62
C GLN A 412 -9.34 0.17 0.83
N HIS A 413 -9.67 -0.95 1.50
CA HIS A 413 -9.82 -2.22 0.79
C HIS A 413 -11.05 -2.19 -0.12
N GLY A 414 -12.15 -1.59 0.35
CA GLY A 414 -13.34 -1.35 -0.47
C GLY A 414 -13.02 -0.51 -1.72
N ASN A 415 -12.24 0.56 -1.56
CA ASN A 415 -11.80 1.41 -2.68
C ASN A 415 -10.99 0.62 -3.72
N TRP A 416 -10.03 -0.19 -3.28
CA TRP A 416 -9.24 -1.04 -4.17
C TRP A 416 -10.10 -2.06 -4.93
N LEU A 417 -11.03 -2.74 -4.26
CA LEU A 417 -11.94 -3.69 -4.91
C LEU A 417 -12.88 -3.01 -5.91
N ASP A 418 -13.40 -1.83 -5.59
CA ASP A 418 -14.21 -1.04 -6.52
C ASP A 418 -13.38 -0.58 -7.74
N CYS A 419 -12.11 -0.23 -7.54
CA CYS A 419 -11.16 0.11 -8.61
C CYS A 419 -10.76 -1.08 -9.49
N ILE A 420 -10.65 -2.30 -8.95
CA ILE A 420 -10.48 -3.53 -9.75
C ILE A 420 -11.65 -3.70 -10.73
N ILE A 421 -12.87 -3.43 -10.27
CA ILE A 421 -14.10 -3.57 -11.08
C ILE A 421 -14.23 -2.43 -12.10
N SER A 422 -13.99 -1.18 -11.70
CA SER A 422 -14.15 -0.01 -12.58
C SER A 422 -12.99 0.22 -13.54
N ARG A 423 -11.80 -0.27 -13.18
CA ARG A 423 -10.48 0.04 -13.78
C ARG A 423 -10.05 1.50 -13.64
N GLU A 424 -10.65 2.24 -12.72
CA GLU A 424 -10.22 3.60 -12.34
C GLU A 424 -9.04 3.58 -11.33
N PRO A 425 -8.23 4.65 -11.24
CA PRO A 425 -7.18 4.76 -10.23
C PRO A 425 -7.70 4.72 -8.79
N THR A 426 -6.91 4.13 -7.90
CA THR A 426 -7.20 4.02 -6.46
C THR A 426 -6.95 5.33 -5.72
N ILE A 427 -7.38 5.46 -4.47
CA ILE A 427 -7.09 6.62 -3.61
C ILE A 427 -5.59 6.82 -3.33
N ALA A 428 -4.80 5.74 -3.46
CA ALA A 428 -3.36 5.70 -3.21
C ALA A 428 -2.65 4.83 -4.27
N PRO A 429 -2.53 5.31 -5.54
CA PRO A 429 -1.84 4.55 -6.58
C PRO A 429 -0.33 4.49 -6.30
N ILE A 430 0.36 3.53 -6.91
CA ILE A 430 1.79 3.26 -6.64
C ILE A 430 2.69 4.49 -6.76
N GLU A 431 2.53 5.32 -7.79
CA GLU A 431 3.35 6.53 -8.00
C GLU A 431 3.28 7.47 -6.79
N VAL A 432 2.09 7.64 -6.21
CA VAL A 432 1.87 8.49 -5.04
C VAL A 432 2.50 7.88 -3.78
N GLY A 433 2.38 6.55 -3.62
CA GLY A 433 3.06 5.81 -2.55
C GLY A 433 4.59 5.88 -2.67
N HIS A 434 5.11 5.82 -3.90
CA HIS A 434 6.53 5.98 -4.23
C HIS A 434 7.03 7.40 -3.93
N ARG A 435 6.28 8.46 -4.30
CA ARG A 435 6.64 9.84 -3.94
C ARG A 435 6.63 10.08 -2.44
N ALA A 436 5.64 9.58 -1.71
CA ALA A 436 5.61 9.66 -0.25
C ALA A 436 6.80 8.91 0.40
N CYS A 437 7.08 7.70 -0.07
CA CYS A 437 8.22 6.89 0.37
C CYS A 437 9.57 7.57 0.04
N SER A 438 9.66 8.25 -1.10
CA SER A 438 10.86 8.99 -1.51
C SER A 438 11.25 10.07 -0.50
N VAL A 439 10.29 10.82 0.07
CA VAL A 439 10.59 11.82 1.13
C VAL A 439 11.21 11.15 2.37
N CYS A 440 10.74 9.94 2.71
CA CYS A 440 11.29 9.14 3.82
C CYS A 440 12.75 8.73 3.53
N LEU A 441 13.00 8.17 2.35
CA LEU A 441 14.30 7.64 1.94
C LEU A 441 15.35 8.76 1.75
N LEU A 442 14.95 9.90 1.18
CA LEU A 442 15.81 11.09 1.09
C LEU A 442 16.15 11.66 2.47
N SER A 443 15.21 11.61 3.42
CA SER A 443 15.46 11.98 4.82
C SER A 443 16.45 11.02 5.49
N GLN A 444 16.32 9.70 5.27
CA GLN A 444 17.31 8.69 5.72
C GLN A 444 18.70 8.96 5.13
N LEU A 445 18.79 9.26 3.83
CA LEU A 445 20.05 9.60 3.15
C LEU A 445 20.72 10.84 3.77
N ALA A 446 19.98 11.91 4.04
CA ALA A 446 20.54 13.09 4.71
C ALA A 446 20.94 12.82 6.17
N MET A 447 20.23 11.94 6.90
CA MET A 447 20.66 11.51 8.23
C MET A 447 22.01 10.76 8.20
N LYS A 448 22.25 9.95 7.16
CA LYS A 448 23.52 9.23 6.98
C LYS A 448 24.66 10.16 6.57
N LEU A 449 24.41 11.03 5.58
CA LEU A 449 25.42 11.93 5.00
C LEU A 449 25.68 13.19 5.84
N ARG A 450 24.77 13.56 6.74
CA ARG A 450 24.89 14.71 7.69
C ARG A 450 25.25 16.04 7.03
N ARG A 451 24.80 16.23 5.79
CA ARG A 451 24.99 17.45 4.99
C ARG A 451 23.72 17.78 4.22
N LYS A 452 23.61 19.01 3.71
CA LYS A 452 22.52 19.42 2.82
C LYS A 452 22.71 18.76 1.44
N LEU A 453 21.62 18.21 0.90
CA LEU A 453 21.54 17.52 -0.38
C LEU A 453 20.57 18.28 -1.31
N TYR A 454 20.87 18.30 -2.60
CA TYR A 454 20.04 18.92 -3.63
C TYR A 454 19.46 17.83 -4.54
N TRP A 455 18.14 17.71 -4.58
CA TRP A 455 17.41 16.66 -5.29
C TRP A 455 16.74 17.20 -6.54
N ASP A 456 16.67 16.36 -7.57
CA ASP A 456 15.80 16.58 -8.71
C ASP A 456 14.65 15.56 -8.69
N PRO A 457 13.41 15.96 -8.33
CA PRO A 457 12.28 15.04 -8.28
C PRO A 457 11.75 14.65 -9.67
N ALA A 458 12.16 15.31 -10.76
CA ALA A 458 11.72 14.93 -12.11
C ALA A 458 12.50 13.72 -12.64
N ILE A 459 13.82 13.69 -12.42
CA ILE A 459 14.71 12.57 -12.83
C ILE A 459 15.09 11.62 -11.68
N GLU A 460 14.66 11.93 -10.45
CA GLU A 460 14.92 11.17 -9.22
C GLU A 460 16.43 10.91 -8.98
N ARG A 461 17.22 12.00 -9.02
CA ARG A 461 18.67 12.00 -8.79
C ARG A 461 19.12 13.19 -7.96
N PHE A 462 20.22 13.04 -7.21
CA PHE A 462 20.91 14.17 -6.59
C PHE A 462 21.74 14.95 -7.61
N LYS A 463 21.76 16.28 -7.46
CA LYS A 463 22.47 17.21 -8.35
C LYS A 463 23.94 17.27 -7.96
N ASN A 464 24.83 16.89 -8.89
CA ASN A 464 26.29 16.96 -8.76
C ASN A 464 26.86 16.26 -7.50
N ASP A 465 26.30 15.10 -7.14
CA ASP A 465 26.60 14.40 -5.88
C ASP A 465 26.67 12.88 -6.09
N ASP A 466 27.83 12.38 -6.49
CA ASP A 466 27.99 10.95 -6.83
C ASP A 466 27.97 10.03 -5.60
N GLU A 467 28.38 10.53 -4.43
CA GLU A 467 28.26 9.81 -3.15
C GLU A 467 26.79 9.54 -2.81
N ALA A 468 25.95 10.59 -2.80
CA ALA A 468 24.53 10.45 -2.48
C ALA A 468 23.79 9.63 -3.55
N ASN A 469 24.19 9.75 -4.83
CA ASN A 469 23.63 8.96 -5.92
C ASN A 469 24.00 7.47 -5.85
N ALA A 470 25.22 7.12 -5.42
CA ALA A 470 25.60 5.73 -5.20
C ALA A 470 24.72 5.06 -4.12
N MET A 471 24.36 5.82 -3.07
CA MET A 471 23.50 5.37 -1.98
C MET A 471 22.01 5.25 -2.35
N LEU A 472 21.58 5.62 -3.57
CA LEU A 472 20.21 5.39 -4.03
C LEU A 472 19.90 3.91 -4.28
N THR A 473 20.92 3.06 -4.42
CA THR A 473 20.79 1.63 -4.67
C THR A 473 21.44 0.80 -3.55
N ARG A 474 21.22 -0.51 -3.59
CA ARG A 474 21.76 -1.49 -2.64
C ARG A 474 22.20 -2.75 -3.39
N SER A 475 23.21 -3.44 -2.88
CA SER A 475 23.61 -4.75 -3.40
C SER A 475 22.49 -5.77 -3.21
N GLN A 476 22.11 -6.47 -4.29
CA GLN A 476 21.04 -7.48 -4.28
C GLN A 476 21.58 -8.88 -4.62
N ARG A 477 21.26 -9.87 -3.76
CA ARG A 477 21.66 -11.27 -3.97
C ARG A 477 20.84 -11.92 -5.08
N TRP A 478 21.51 -12.71 -5.91
CA TRP A 478 20.86 -13.69 -6.78
C TRP A 478 20.15 -14.76 -5.93
N PRO A 479 18.97 -15.26 -6.31
CA PRO A 479 18.20 -14.95 -7.54
C PRO A 479 17.21 -13.77 -7.42
N TYR A 480 17.18 -13.09 -6.27
CA TYR A 480 16.15 -12.11 -5.88
C TYR A 480 16.45 -10.67 -6.36
N GLN A 481 16.92 -10.52 -7.60
CA GLN A 481 17.41 -9.24 -8.13
C GLN A 481 16.32 -8.44 -8.84
N ILE A 482 16.00 -7.26 -8.28
CA ILE A 482 15.13 -6.24 -8.91
C ILE A 482 15.98 -5.39 -9.86
N TYR A 483 17.22 -5.07 -9.49
CA TYR A 483 18.23 -4.46 -10.34
C TYR A 483 19.04 -5.53 -11.08
N PRO A 484 18.72 -5.83 -12.34
CA PRO A 484 19.82 -5.99 -13.30
C PRO A 484 20.14 -4.62 -13.94
N GLN A 485 20.67 -4.38 -15.16
CA GLN A 485 20.84 -5.19 -16.38
C GLN A 485 19.52 -5.71 -16.98
N TYR A 486 18.41 -5.01 -16.66
CA TYR A 486 17.09 -5.47 -16.15
C TYR A 486 16.42 -6.78 -16.63
N ASN A 487 17.19 -7.84 -16.85
CA ASN A 487 16.77 -9.22 -17.04
C ASN A 487 16.29 -9.82 -15.69
N ILE A 488 15.18 -9.28 -15.16
CA ILE A 488 14.53 -9.74 -13.91
C ILE A 488 14.02 -11.17 -14.16
N LYS A 489 14.90 -12.14 -13.87
CA LYS A 489 14.66 -13.58 -13.99
C LYS A 489 14.58 -14.21 -12.60
N THR A 490 13.40 -14.16 -12.03
CA THR A 490 12.90 -15.17 -11.09
C THR A 490 11.48 -15.53 -11.53
N THR A 491 11.45 -16.53 -12.41
CA THR A 491 10.33 -17.32 -12.94
C THR A 491 8.89 -16.96 -12.55
N LEU A 492 8.11 -16.69 -13.60
CA LEU A 492 6.85 -17.38 -13.86
C LEU A 492 6.92 -18.04 -15.24
#